data_AF-A0AAC9YYJ0-F1
#
_entry.id   AF-A0AAC9YYJ0-F1
#
_cell.length_a   1.000
_cell.length_b   1.000
_cell.length_c   1.000
_cell.angle_alpha   90.00
_cell.angle_beta   90.00
_cell.angle_gamma   90.00
#
_symmetry.space_group_name_H-M   'P 1'
#
loop_
_entity.id
_entity.type
_entity.pdbx_description
1 polymer ?
#
loop_
_entity_poly.entity_id
_entity_poly.type
_entity_poly.pdbx_seq_one_letter_code
_entity_poly.pdbx_strand_id
1 'polypeptide(L)'
;MKTTEKTLIPAEYQQDFEVTITDKRPSHSNFYVLCKKETFTKKEIEKFIWDFRKHYGSVCNIHVYDSEDITKFVDVFDSTKISDEEYIKKAEHFVATLFFTDDFLWYPFKDHVYKELKSPKK
;
A
#
# COMPACT_ATOMS: atom_id res chain seq x y z
N MET A 1 1.87 26.95 -21.44
CA MET A 1 2.91 26.10 -20.81
C MET A 1 2.34 24.70 -20.71
N LYS A 2 2.96 23.70 -21.35
CA LYS A 2 2.57 22.30 -21.17
C LYS A 2 3.21 21.84 -19.86
N THR A 3 2.41 21.71 -18.81
CA THR A 3 2.85 21.09 -17.57
C THR A 3 3.11 19.64 -17.88
N THR A 4 4.38 19.25 -17.99
CA THR A 4 4.76 17.84 -18.12
C THR A 4 4.22 17.14 -16.87
N GLU A 5 3.21 16.27 -17.02
CA GLU A 5 2.75 15.42 -15.93
C GLU A 5 3.96 14.59 -15.50
N LYS A 6 4.54 14.94 -14.35
CA LYS A 6 5.63 14.17 -13.77
C LYS A 6 5.01 12.83 -13.35
N THR A 7 5.40 11.74 -13.99
CA THR A 7 5.00 10.39 -13.59
C THR A 7 5.34 10.18 -12.12
N LEU A 8 4.34 9.78 -11.33
CA LEU A 8 4.45 9.61 -9.87
C LEU A 8 5.44 8.51 -9.49
N ILE A 9 5.47 7.42 -10.24
CA ILE A 9 6.38 6.29 -10.06
C ILE A 9 7.71 6.59 -10.79
N PRO A 10 8.89 6.42 -10.14
CA PRO A 10 10.18 6.51 -10.83
C PRO A 10 10.27 5.54 -12.00
N ALA A 11 10.96 5.92 -13.08
CA ALA A 11 10.92 5.22 -14.37
C ALA A 11 11.29 3.73 -14.26
N GLU A 12 12.27 3.40 -13.43
CA GLU A 12 12.75 2.04 -13.17
C GLU A 12 11.71 1.12 -12.51
N TYR A 13 10.64 1.68 -11.93
CA TYR A 13 9.60 0.94 -11.20
C TYR A 13 8.27 0.85 -11.95
N GLN A 14 8.10 1.51 -13.09
CA GLN A 14 6.80 1.62 -13.77
C GLN A 14 6.26 0.28 -14.32
N GLN A 15 7.14 -0.66 -14.63
CA GLN A 15 6.73 -2.01 -15.04
C GLN A 15 6.19 -2.84 -13.88
N ASP A 16 6.74 -2.61 -12.68
CA ASP A 16 6.48 -3.43 -11.49
C ASP A 16 5.42 -2.81 -10.57
N PHE A 17 5.22 -1.50 -10.62
CA PHE A 17 4.36 -0.77 -9.69
C PHE A 17 3.44 0.23 -10.40
N GLU A 18 2.27 0.42 -9.82
CA GLU A 18 1.26 1.34 -10.32
C GLU A 18 0.54 2.06 -9.17
N VAL A 19 0.44 3.39 -9.22
CA VAL A 19 -0.41 4.13 -8.28
C VAL A 19 -1.87 4.00 -8.74
N THR A 20 -2.69 3.29 -7.98
CA THR A 20 -4.10 3.06 -8.33
C THR A 20 -5.03 4.07 -7.66
N ILE A 21 -4.69 4.56 -6.47
CA ILE A 21 -5.47 5.56 -5.73
C ILE A 21 -4.52 6.61 -5.18
N THR A 22 -4.92 7.87 -5.31
CA THR A 22 -4.27 9.01 -4.65
C THR A 22 -5.30 9.78 -3.85
N ASP A 23 -5.11 9.85 -2.53
CA ASP A 23 -5.91 10.67 -1.63
C ASP A 23 -5.06 11.84 -1.09
N LYS A 24 -5.34 13.05 -1.56
CA LYS A 24 -4.61 14.26 -1.17
C LYS A 24 -5.26 14.91 0.04
N ARG A 25 -4.54 14.99 1.15
CA ARG A 25 -4.93 15.73 2.36
C ARG A 25 -4.13 17.03 2.48
N PRO A 26 -4.60 18.00 3.28
CA PRO A 26 -3.87 19.25 3.50
C PRO A 26 -2.44 19.06 4.04
N SER A 27 -2.20 18.02 4.86
CA SER A 27 -0.91 17.80 5.52
C SER A 27 -0.04 16.71 4.89
N HIS A 28 -0.62 15.81 4.08
CA HIS A 28 0.10 14.69 3.46
C HIS A 28 -0.72 14.11 2.29
N SER A 29 -0.09 13.30 1.44
CA SER A 29 -0.79 12.50 0.43
C SER A 29 -0.75 11.03 0.79
N ASN A 30 -1.83 10.29 0.56
CA ASN A 30 -1.87 8.83 0.65
C ASN A 30 -1.78 8.26 -0.77
N PHE A 31 -0.77 7.43 -1.01
CA PHE A 31 -0.62 6.69 -2.26
C PHE A 31 -0.91 5.21 -2.02
N TYR A 32 -1.81 4.65 -2.80
CA TYR A 32 -2.06 3.21 -2.83
C TYR A 32 -1.47 2.67 -4.13
N VAL A 33 -0.54 1.74 -3.97
CA VAL A 33 0.33 1.26 -5.04
C VAL A 33 0.15 -0.24 -5.20
N LEU A 34 -0.27 -0.66 -6.39
CA LEU A 34 -0.31 -2.05 -6.79
C LEU A 34 1.11 -2.50 -7.19
N CYS A 35 1.57 -3.60 -6.60
CA CYS A 35 2.75 -4.35 -7.01
C CYS A 35 2.31 -5.44 -8.00
N LYS A 36 2.73 -5.30 -9.26
CA LYS A 36 2.41 -6.21 -10.37
C LYS A 36 3.36 -7.41 -10.44
N LYS A 37 4.39 -7.46 -9.59
CA LYS A 37 5.34 -8.57 -9.54
C LYS A 37 4.68 -9.80 -8.93
N GLU A 38 4.86 -10.96 -9.58
CA GLU A 38 4.44 -12.26 -9.02
C GLU A 38 5.19 -12.61 -7.73
N THR A 39 6.46 -12.21 -7.63
CA THR A 39 7.31 -12.44 -6.46
C THR A 39 8.10 -11.20 -6.10
N PHE A 40 8.28 -10.97 -4.79
CA PHE A 40 9.04 -9.85 -4.27
C PHE A 40 9.53 -10.16 -2.85
N THR A 41 10.57 -9.44 -2.45
CA THR A 41 11.12 -9.48 -1.10
C THR A 41 10.79 -8.20 -0.34
N LYS A 42 10.81 -8.26 0.99
CA LYS A 42 10.68 -7.07 1.85
C LYS A 42 11.64 -5.96 1.44
N LYS A 43 12.90 -6.31 1.15
CA LYS A 43 13.94 -5.35 0.77
C LYS A 43 13.65 -4.64 -0.54
N GLU A 44 13.09 -5.33 -1.53
CA GLU A 44 12.71 -4.71 -2.82
C GLU A 44 11.57 -3.73 -2.64
N ILE A 45 10.51 -4.12 -1.90
CA ILE A 45 9.37 -3.24 -1.62
C ILE A 45 9.82 -2.02 -0.81
N GLU A 46 10.60 -2.24 0.24
CA GLU A 46 11.11 -1.16 1.09
C GLU A 46 11.98 -0.19 0.27
N LYS A 47 12.87 -0.70 -0.58
CA LYS A 47 13.67 0.13 -1.48
C LYS A 47 12.79 0.96 -2.42
N PHE A 48 11.81 0.33 -3.07
CA PHE A 48 10.86 1.02 -3.95
C PHE A 48 10.16 2.18 -3.21
N ILE A 49 9.63 1.91 -2.02
CA ILE A 49 8.86 2.90 -1.26
C ILE A 49 9.73 4.12 -0.90
N TRP A 50 10.97 3.90 -0.46
CA TRP A 50 11.89 4.99 -0.13
C TRP A 50 12.28 5.81 -1.37
N ASP A 51 12.57 5.15 -2.49
CA ASP A 51 12.87 5.83 -3.75
C ASP A 51 11.67 6.62 -4.26
N PHE A 52 10.46 6.06 -4.15
CA PHE A 52 9.21 6.74 -4.48
C PHE A 52 9.03 8.01 -3.64
N ARG A 53 9.18 7.91 -2.31
CA ARG A 53 9.02 9.07 -1.41
C ARG A 53 10.00 10.18 -1.72
N LYS A 54 11.26 9.81 -1.98
CA LYS A 54 12.31 10.73 -2.40
C LYS A 54 11.99 11.41 -3.74
N HIS A 55 11.48 10.67 -4.71
CA HIS A 55 11.09 11.19 -6.03
C HIS A 55 9.87 12.11 -5.98
N TYR A 56 8.89 11.78 -5.13
CA TYR A 56 7.71 12.61 -4.89
C TYR A 56 8.09 13.94 -4.23
N GLY A 57 9.00 13.91 -3.25
CA GLY A 57 9.57 15.13 -2.66
C GLY A 57 8.62 15.90 -1.74
N SER A 58 7.62 15.22 -1.18
CA SER A 58 6.65 15.80 -0.24
C SER A 58 6.17 14.76 0.77
N VAL A 59 5.55 15.23 1.85
CA VAL A 59 5.04 14.38 2.95
C VAL A 59 3.95 13.45 2.41
N CYS A 60 4.14 12.13 2.57
CA CYS A 60 3.18 11.14 2.10
C CYS A 60 3.20 9.84 2.92
N ASN A 61 2.07 9.14 2.88
CA ASN A 61 1.97 7.72 3.18
C ASN A 61 1.99 6.93 1.88
N ILE A 62 2.60 5.76 1.90
CA ILE A 62 2.68 4.86 0.75
C ILE A 62 2.23 3.48 1.20
N HIS A 63 1.17 2.98 0.59
CA HIS A 63 0.52 1.71 0.90
C HIS A 63 0.70 0.79 -0.31
N VAL A 64 1.41 -0.33 -0.13
CA VAL A 64 1.67 -1.29 -1.20
C VAL A 64 0.82 -2.53 -0.99
N TYR A 65 0.22 -3.01 -2.07
CA TYR A 65 -0.58 -4.23 -2.10
C TYR A 65 -0.32 -4.98 -3.42
N ASP A 66 -0.66 -6.27 -3.48
CA ASP A 66 -0.27 -7.16 -4.61
C ASP A 66 -1.44 -7.80 -5.35
N SER A 67 -2.69 -7.40 -5.07
CA SER A 67 -3.86 -7.93 -5.75
C SER A 67 -4.90 -6.85 -6.05
N GLU A 68 -5.36 -6.82 -7.30
CA GLU A 68 -6.46 -5.95 -7.74
C GLU A 68 -7.79 -6.25 -7.02
N ASP A 69 -7.96 -7.46 -6.49
CA ASP A 69 -9.19 -7.88 -5.78
C ASP A 69 -9.48 -7.03 -4.54
N ILE A 70 -8.43 -6.44 -3.95
CA ILE A 70 -8.57 -5.61 -2.75
C ILE A 70 -8.64 -4.12 -3.07
N THR A 71 -8.44 -3.68 -4.32
CA THR A 71 -8.40 -2.26 -4.69
C THR A 71 -9.65 -1.50 -4.24
N LYS A 72 -10.82 -2.13 -4.31
CA LYS A 72 -12.10 -1.52 -3.89
C LYS A 72 -12.22 -1.21 -2.38
N PHE A 73 -11.36 -1.76 -1.53
CA PHE A 73 -11.38 -1.55 -0.08
C PHE A 73 -9.98 -1.35 0.53
N VAL A 74 -8.96 -1.14 -0.31
CA VAL A 74 -7.56 -1.02 0.13
C VAL A 74 -7.33 0.22 1.01
N ASP A 75 -8.13 1.26 0.83
CA ASP A 75 -8.12 2.51 1.59
C ASP A 75 -9.01 2.49 2.85
N VAL A 76 -9.76 1.41 3.08
CA VAL A 76 -10.61 1.25 4.27
C VAL A 76 -9.81 0.64 5.41
N PHE A 77 -9.24 1.47 6.29
CA PHE A 77 -8.45 1.01 7.44
C PHE A 77 -9.28 0.60 8.67
N ASP A 78 -10.53 1.06 8.72
CA ASP A 78 -11.47 0.73 9.79
C ASP A 78 -12.08 -0.66 9.52
N SER A 79 -11.67 -1.67 10.29
CA SER A 79 -12.11 -3.05 10.12
C SER A 79 -13.63 -3.22 10.29
N THR A 80 -14.31 -2.30 10.98
CA THR A 80 -15.77 -2.36 11.16
C THR A 80 -16.56 -2.01 9.89
N LYS A 81 -15.87 -1.51 8.85
CA LYS A 81 -16.46 -1.10 7.57
C LYS A 81 -16.25 -2.10 6.43
N ILE A 82 -15.58 -3.22 6.69
CA ILE A 82 -15.41 -4.32 5.74
C ILE A 82 -15.85 -5.62 6.39
N SER A 83 -16.22 -6.61 5.59
CA SER A 83 -16.53 -7.94 6.10
C SER A 83 -15.27 -8.66 6.60
N ASP A 84 -15.43 -9.68 7.45
CA ASP A 84 -14.32 -10.54 7.89
C ASP A 84 -13.57 -11.17 6.71
N GLU A 85 -14.29 -11.57 5.65
CA GLU A 85 -13.70 -12.10 4.43
C GLU A 85 -12.84 -11.06 3.69
N GLU A 86 -13.31 -9.81 3.62
CA GLU A 86 -12.54 -8.71 3.03
C GLU A 86 -11.34 -8.34 3.90
N TYR A 87 -11.47 -8.38 5.22
CA TYR A 87 -10.35 -8.16 6.13
C TYR A 87 -9.27 -9.24 5.96
N ILE A 88 -9.66 -10.53 5.89
CA ILE A 88 -8.73 -11.63 5.62
C ILE A 88 -8.02 -11.41 4.28
N LYS A 89 -8.75 -11.10 3.20
CA LYS A 89 -8.15 -10.81 1.90
C LYS A 89 -7.19 -9.63 1.95
N LYS A 90 -7.56 -8.56 2.66
CA LYS A 90 -6.68 -7.41 2.89
C LYS A 90 -5.41 -7.84 3.61
N ALA A 91 -5.51 -8.62 4.68
CA ALA A 91 -4.35 -9.10 5.41
C ALA A 91 -3.40 -9.96 4.58
N GLU A 92 -3.93 -10.70 3.61
CA GLU A 92 -3.14 -11.54 2.72
C GLU A 92 -2.41 -10.74 1.63
N HIS A 93 -3.07 -9.70 1.10
CA HIS A 93 -2.61 -8.95 -0.08
C HIS A 93 -2.09 -7.54 0.20
N PHE A 94 -2.29 -7.00 1.40
CA PHE A 94 -1.76 -5.72 1.81
C PHE A 94 -0.33 -5.90 2.34
N VAL A 95 0.64 -5.52 1.52
CA VAL A 95 2.04 -5.90 1.64
C VAL A 95 2.80 -5.00 2.60
N ALA A 96 2.68 -3.68 2.46
CA ALA A 96 3.48 -2.75 3.25
C ALA A 96 2.84 -1.37 3.39
N THR A 97 3.22 -0.66 4.45
CA THR A 97 2.95 0.77 4.61
C THR A 97 4.23 1.48 5.02
N LEU A 98 4.55 2.59 4.36
CA LEU A 98 5.41 3.62 4.95
C LEU A 98 4.53 4.79 5.35
N PHE A 99 4.58 5.14 6.63
CA PHE A 99 3.91 6.33 7.15
C PHE A 99 4.73 7.58 6.88
N PHE A 100 4.06 8.73 6.86
CA PHE A 100 4.70 10.04 6.75
C PHE A 100 5.69 10.32 7.90
N THR A 101 5.57 9.60 9.02
CA THR A 101 6.48 9.60 10.18
C THR A 101 7.75 8.76 10.00
N ASP A 102 7.97 8.19 8.81
CA ASP A 102 9.10 7.31 8.49
C ASP A 102 8.99 5.89 9.08
N ASP A 103 7.86 5.55 9.69
CA ASP A 103 7.59 4.20 10.17
C ASP A 103 7.21 3.26 9.02
N PHE A 104 8.00 2.21 8.82
CA PHE A 104 7.74 1.16 7.83
C PHE A 104 7.15 -0.09 8.50
N LEU A 105 5.99 -0.54 8.02
CA LEU A 105 5.34 -1.78 8.44
C LEU A 105 5.26 -2.78 7.29
N TRP A 106 5.59 -4.04 7.60
CA TRP A 106 5.51 -5.18 6.69
C TRP A 106 4.33 -6.07 7.08
N TYR A 107 3.39 -6.29 6.16
CA TYR A 107 2.10 -6.94 6.38
C TYR A 107 1.35 -6.42 7.63
N PRO A 108 0.99 -5.13 7.67
CA PRO A 108 0.41 -4.52 8.87
C PRO A 108 -0.91 -5.14 9.32
N PHE A 109 -1.66 -5.75 8.40
CA PHE A 109 -2.96 -6.39 8.66
C PHE A 109 -2.86 -7.88 9.04
N LYS A 110 -1.66 -8.48 9.08
CA LYS A 110 -1.47 -9.85 9.63
C LYS A 110 -1.37 -9.81 11.16
N ASP A 111 -2.28 -9.07 11.78
CA ASP A 111 -2.32 -8.80 13.21
C ASP A 111 -3.04 -9.91 14.00
N HIS A 112 -3.49 -9.60 15.21
CA HIS A 112 -4.24 -10.53 16.05
C HIS A 112 -5.66 -10.80 15.51
N VAL A 113 -6.34 -9.79 14.94
CA VAL A 113 -7.68 -9.91 14.36
C VAL A 113 -7.64 -10.90 13.21
N TYR A 114 -6.66 -10.75 12.31
CA TYR A 114 -6.45 -11.71 11.21
C TYR A 114 -6.29 -13.15 11.72
N LYS A 115 -5.48 -13.34 12.77
CA LYS A 115 -5.22 -14.68 13.33
C LYS A 115 -6.48 -15.29 13.94
N GLU A 116 -7.29 -14.49 14.63
CA GLU A 116 -8.55 -14.95 15.22
C GLU A 116 -9.56 -15.34 14.15
N LEU A 117 -9.70 -14.55 13.09
CA LEU A 117 -10.60 -14.84 11.98
C LEU A 117 -10.18 -16.10 11.19
N LYS A 118 -8.87 -16.32 10.99
CA LYS A 118 -8.37 -17.52 10.29
C LYS A 118 -8.37 -18.80 11.13
N SER A 119 -8.40 -18.67 12.45
CA SER A 119 -8.38 -19.79 13.38
C SER A 119 -9.34 -19.51 14.52
N PRO A 120 -10.66 -19.53 14.24
CA PRO A 120 -11.66 -19.24 15.25
C PRO A 120 -11.46 -20.23 16.40
N LYS A 121 -11.25 -19.70 17.60
CA LYS A 121 -11.22 -20.51 18.82
C LYS A 121 -12.58 -21.21 18.90
N LYS A 122 -12.55 -22.54 18.80
CA LYS A 122 -13.72 -23.41 18.98
C LYS A 122 -14.24 -23.35 20.41
#